data_AF-A0A1C5N570-F1
#
_entry.id   AF-A0A1C5N570-F1
#
_cell.length_a   1.000
_cell.length_b   1.000
_cell.length_c   1.000
_cell.angle_alpha   90.00
_cell.angle_beta   90.00
_cell.angle_gamma   90.00
#
_symmetry.space_group_name_H-M   'P 1'
#
loop_
_entity.id
_entity.type
_entity.pdbx_description
1 polymer ?
#
loop_
_entity_poly.entity_id
_entity_poly.type
_entity_poly.pdbx_seq_one_letter_code
_entity_poly.pdbx_strand_id
1 'polypeptide(L)'
;MYINELYDKLPLLSAETYTYIGRDGNCHTESEPVLTEHILDVYLNDQLTMKLVCIPQYLTELVLGRLLTEGILEGAFDVEQIYICEHGRRARVVLRERKPEKGISRDCESDREPFTELTPSCCTGNHILNDYFLTGKPVKPVTPIFWKAEQVFDLADRFHAGMPLHGQTWATHSCFLAKDGQLLFQCEDIGRHNALDKAIGYALRHGIPLSRCMVYSSGRIPTDMAMKAIRAGIPILASKASPTAEAIALAKEYGLTLVCAARRDRMKLFAGTKPEV
;
A
#
# COMPACT_ATOMS: atom_id res chain seq x y z
N MET A 1 -9.21 10.70 15.51
CA MET A 1 -8.25 9.59 15.57
C MET A 1 -7.07 10.02 16.43
N TYR A 2 -6.80 9.32 17.53
CA TYR A 2 -5.63 9.53 18.38
C TYR A 2 -4.53 8.54 17.99
N ILE A 3 -3.32 9.01 17.66
CA ILE A 3 -2.21 8.17 17.24
C ILE A 3 -1.11 8.25 18.30
N ASN A 4 -0.69 7.10 18.82
CA ASN A 4 0.46 6.97 19.71
C ASN A 4 1.47 5.99 19.12
N GLU A 5 2.57 6.53 18.58
CA GLU A 5 3.69 5.76 18.02
C GLU A 5 4.86 5.83 19.00
N LEU A 6 5.20 4.70 19.61
CA LEU A 6 6.30 4.63 20.58
C LEU A 6 7.63 4.19 19.96
N TYR A 7 7.62 3.75 18.69
CA TYR A 7 8.84 3.33 18.00
C TYR A 7 9.59 4.55 17.45
N ASP A 8 10.92 4.52 17.54
CA ASP A 8 11.79 5.51 16.91
C ASP A 8 12.97 4.79 16.25
N LYS A 9 13.27 5.16 15.00
CA LYS A 9 14.43 4.71 14.22
C LYS A 9 14.79 3.22 14.40
N LEU A 10 13.81 2.35 14.16
CA LEU A 10 14.05 0.90 14.13
C LEU A 10 15.06 0.54 13.02
N PRO A 11 15.90 -0.48 13.24
CA PRO A 11 16.90 -0.89 12.26
C PRO A 11 16.23 -1.34 10.96
N LEU A 12 16.81 -0.92 9.84
CA LEU A 12 16.33 -1.25 8.48
C LEU A 12 17.25 -2.27 7.80
N LEU A 13 18.51 -2.32 8.21
CA LEU A 13 19.58 -3.03 7.54
C LEU A 13 20.35 -3.87 8.57
N SER A 14 20.77 -5.07 8.17
CA SER A 14 21.75 -5.89 8.89
C SER A 14 23.00 -6.05 8.03
N ALA A 15 24.17 -6.13 8.67
CA ALA A 15 25.40 -6.44 7.95
C ALA A 15 25.46 -7.95 7.74
N GLU A 16 25.35 -8.39 6.49
CA GLU A 16 25.44 -9.79 6.13
C GLU A 16 26.74 -10.05 5.37
N THR A 17 27.24 -11.27 5.44
CA THR A 17 28.42 -11.71 4.66
C THR A 17 27.97 -12.58 3.50
N TYR A 18 28.55 -12.35 2.33
CA TYR A 18 28.28 -13.14 1.13
C TYR A 18 29.57 -13.46 0.40
N THR A 19 29.52 -14.50 -0.43
CA THR A 19 30.61 -14.84 -1.34
C THR A 19 30.33 -14.20 -2.69
N TYR A 20 31.14 -13.21 -3.07
CA TYR A 20 31.17 -12.72 -4.43
C TYR A 20 31.77 -13.78 -5.34
N ILE A 21 31.08 -14.10 -6.44
CA ILE A 21 31.53 -15.07 -7.44
C ILE A 21 31.70 -14.32 -8.76
N GLY A 22 32.95 -14.12 -9.17
CA GLY A 22 33.31 -13.49 -10.43
C GLY A 22 33.08 -14.42 -11.63
N ARG A 23 32.86 -13.83 -12.81
CA ARG A 23 32.74 -14.60 -14.07
C ARG A 23 34.03 -15.34 -14.45
N ASP A 24 35.15 -14.91 -13.89
CA ASP A 24 36.48 -15.54 -14.00
C ASP A 24 36.66 -16.75 -13.07
N GLY A 25 35.66 -17.05 -12.23
CA GLY A 25 35.69 -18.13 -11.24
C GLY A 25 36.37 -17.74 -9.92
N ASN A 26 36.81 -16.49 -9.77
CA ASN A 26 37.37 -16.02 -8.51
C ASN A 26 36.26 -15.78 -7.48
N CYS A 27 36.48 -16.27 -6.26
CA CYS A 27 35.56 -16.08 -5.14
C CYS A 27 36.24 -15.29 -4.04
N HIS A 28 35.55 -14.30 -3.48
CA HIS A 28 35.98 -13.61 -2.26
C HIS A 28 34.77 -13.31 -1.37
N THR A 29 35.02 -13.21 -0.06
CA THR A 29 33.97 -12.89 0.91
C THR A 29 33.92 -11.39 1.14
N GLU A 30 32.72 -10.83 1.07
CA GLU A 30 32.44 -9.42 1.35
C GLU A 30 31.32 -9.29 2.39
N SER A 31 31.14 -8.09 2.91
CA SER A 31 30.00 -7.76 3.76
C SER A 31 29.34 -6.47 3.29
N GLU A 32 28.01 -6.50 3.19
CA GLU A 32 27.21 -5.34 2.78
C GLU A 32 25.96 -5.22 3.66
N PRO A 33 25.35 -4.01 3.74
CA PRO A 33 24.08 -3.83 4.42
C PRO A 33 22.93 -4.42 3.60
N VAL A 34 22.24 -5.41 4.16
CA VAL A 34 21.09 -6.09 3.56
C VAL A 34 19.81 -5.67 4.27
N LEU A 35 18.73 -5.50 3.50
CA LEU A 35 17.43 -5.09 4.03
C LEU A 35 16.84 -6.16 4.96
N THR A 36 16.38 -5.74 6.15
CA THR A 36 15.76 -6.64 7.13
C THR A 36 14.24 -6.63 7.02
N GLU A 37 13.63 -7.80 7.06
CA GLU A 37 12.18 -7.95 7.23
C GLU A 37 11.74 -7.56 8.64
N HIS A 38 10.64 -6.81 8.73
CA HIS A 38 10.02 -6.46 9.99
C HIS A 38 8.58 -6.95 10.06
N ILE A 39 8.26 -7.70 11.11
CA ILE A 39 6.93 -8.28 11.33
C ILE A 39 6.11 -7.37 12.23
N LEU A 40 4.92 -7.00 11.79
CA LEU A 40 3.92 -6.24 12.52
C LEU A 40 2.63 -7.05 12.66
N ASP A 41 2.27 -7.34 13.92
CA ASP A 41 0.97 -7.90 14.27
C ASP A 41 -0.04 -6.77 14.51
N VAL A 42 -1.19 -6.81 13.85
CA VAL A 42 -2.24 -5.78 13.94
C VAL A 42 -3.48 -6.35 14.60
N TYR A 43 -3.85 -5.75 15.73
CA TYR A 43 -5.02 -6.08 16.53
C TYR A 43 -6.12 -5.04 16.33
N LEU A 44 -7.32 -5.46 15.97
CA LEU A 44 -8.51 -4.61 15.89
C LEU A 44 -9.45 -4.95 17.04
N ASN A 45 -9.77 -3.98 17.89
CA ASN A 45 -10.58 -4.20 19.10
C ASN A 45 -10.13 -5.46 19.87
N ASP A 46 -8.81 -5.58 20.08
CA ASP A 46 -8.10 -6.66 20.78
C ASP A 46 -8.14 -8.05 20.09
N GLN A 47 -8.63 -8.14 18.86
CA GLN A 47 -8.55 -9.34 18.04
C GLN A 47 -7.41 -9.25 17.03
N LEU A 48 -6.52 -10.25 16.99
CA LEU A 48 -5.45 -10.31 16.00
C LEU A 48 -6.06 -10.50 14.59
N THR A 49 -5.98 -9.48 13.75
CA THR A 49 -6.63 -9.49 12.43
C THR A 49 -5.64 -9.57 11.28
N MET A 50 -4.43 -9.02 11.42
CA MET A 50 -3.46 -9.04 10.33
C MET A 50 -2.04 -9.29 10.84
N LYS A 51 -1.25 -9.99 10.01
CA LYS A 51 0.21 -10.08 10.16
C LYS A 51 0.84 -9.49 8.91
N LEU A 52 1.71 -8.51 9.09
CA LEU A 52 2.36 -7.80 8.00
C LEU A 52 3.87 -7.98 8.07
N VAL A 53 4.50 -8.32 6.95
CA VAL A 53 5.95 -8.27 6.76
C VAL A 53 6.25 -7.01 5.94
N CYS A 54 7.06 -6.12 6.49
CA CYS A 54 7.23 -4.76 5.98
C CYS A 54 8.58 -4.17 6.39
N ILE A 55 8.80 -2.90 6.02
CA ILE A 55 9.89 -2.08 6.56
C ILE A 55 9.34 -1.26 7.75
N PRO A 56 10.09 -1.12 8.87
CA PRO A 56 9.62 -0.45 10.09
C PRO A 56 9.64 1.09 10.00
N GLN A 57 9.08 1.62 8.92
CA GLN A 57 8.85 3.04 8.67
C GLN A 57 7.40 3.25 8.25
N TYR A 58 6.78 4.32 8.74
CA TYR A 58 5.40 4.69 8.42
C TYR A 58 4.41 3.56 8.73
N LEU A 59 4.56 2.95 9.92
CA LEU A 59 3.78 1.76 10.31
C LEU A 59 2.30 2.11 10.51
N THR A 60 2.00 3.31 11.04
CA THR A 60 0.62 3.79 11.18
C THR A 60 -0.04 3.97 9.83
N GLU A 61 0.68 4.53 8.85
CA GLU A 61 0.22 4.68 7.49
C GLU A 61 -0.01 3.32 6.82
N LEU A 62 0.92 2.36 7.01
CA LEU A 62 0.73 0.99 6.52
C LEU A 62 -0.55 0.37 7.07
N VAL A 63 -0.79 0.47 8.38
CA VAL A 63 -1.99 -0.05 9.03
C VAL A 63 -3.24 0.63 8.49
N LEU A 64 -3.28 1.96 8.44
CA LEU A 64 -4.44 2.71 7.94
C LEU A 64 -4.78 2.37 6.49
N GLY A 65 -3.78 2.38 5.62
CA GLY A 65 -4.00 2.08 4.20
C GLY A 65 -4.41 0.63 3.97
N ARG A 66 -3.82 -0.32 4.71
CA ARG A 66 -4.23 -1.72 4.67
C ARG A 66 -5.69 -1.87 5.09
N LEU A 67 -6.08 -1.29 6.23
CA LEU A 67 -7.47 -1.40 6.70
C LEU A 67 -8.49 -0.79 5.73
N LEU A 68 -8.16 0.34 5.07
CA LEU A 68 -9.02 0.91 4.03
C LEU A 68 -9.11 0.00 2.80
N THR A 69 -7.96 -0.45 2.30
CA THR A 69 -7.92 -1.19 1.02
C THR A 69 -8.47 -2.60 1.12
N GLU A 70 -8.45 -3.22 2.30
CA GLU A 70 -9.14 -4.50 2.55
C GLU A 70 -10.65 -4.29 2.82
N GLY A 71 -11.12 -3.04 2.94
CA GLY A 71 -12.54 -2.72 3.13
C GLY A 71 -13.02 -2.87 4.57
N ILE A 72 -12.11 -2.75 5.55
CA ILE A 72 -12.41 -2.70 6.98
C ILE A 72 -12.81 -1.27 7.38
N LEU A 73 -12.17 -0.26 6.79
CA LEU A 73 -12.53 1.16 6.98
C LEU A 73 -13.26 1.70 5.75
N GLU A 74 -14.11 2.70 6.00
CA GLU A 74 -14.64 3.61 4.99
C GLU A 74 -13.86 4.93 4.96
N GLY A 75 -13.25 5.29 6.09
CA GLY A 75 -12.35 6.44 6.17
C GLY A 75 -11.69 6.57 7.54
N ALA A 76 -10.88 7.61 7.71
CA ALA A 76 -10.14 7.84 8.96
C ALA A 76 -11.05 8.09 10.18
N PHE A 77 -12.31 8.46 9.97
CA PHE A 77 -13.28 8.70 11.03
C PHE A 77 -13.68 7.42 11.78
N ASP A 78 -13.55 6.25 11.16
CA ASP A 78 -13.83 4.95 11.78
C ASP A 78 -12.85 4.60 12.89
N VAL A 79 -11.69 5.25 12.92
CA VAL A 79 -10.62 4.96 13.86
C VAL A 79 -10.68 5.92 15.04
N GLU A 80 -10.87 5.35 16.22
CA GLU A 80 -10.78 6.10 17.47
C GLU A 80 -9.32 6.31 17.85
N GLN A 81 -8.56 5.21 17.94
CA GLN A 81 -7.19 5.20 18.41
C GLN A 81 -6.32 4.20 17.64
N ILE A 82 -5.06 4.57 17.40
CA ILE A 82 -3.98 3.67 16.99
C ILE A 82 -2.87 3.77 18.02
N TYR A 83 -2.38 2.61 18.46
CA TYR A 83 -1.21 2.48 19.32
C TYR A 83 -0.22 1.52 18.67
N ILE A 84 1.03 1.94 18.52
CA ILE A 84 2.13 1.09 18.06
C ILE A 84 3.18 1.02 19.15
N CYS A 85 3.55 -0.21 19.57
CA CYS A 85 4.54 -0.40 20.63
C CYS A 85 5.94 0.09 20.22
N GLU A 86 6.82 0.26 21.21
CA GLU A 86 8.20 0.76 21.04
C GLU A 86 9.05 -0.06 20.07
N HIS A 87 8.79 -1.36 19.96
CA HIS A 87 9.49 -2.24 19.03
C HIS A 87 8.86 -2.25 17.64
N GLY A 88 7.77 -1.52 17.40
CA GLY A 88 7.05 -1.51 16.13
C GLY A 88 6.44 -2.87 15.72
N ARG A 89 6.42 -3.87 16.62
CA ARG A 89 5.97 -5.25 16.29
C ARG A 89 4.48 -5.48 16.56
N ARG A 90 3.82 -4.59 17.28
CA ARG A 90 2.40 -4.69 17.61
C ARG A 90 1.71 -3.34 17.39
N ALA A 91 0.66 -3.35 16.59
CA ALA A 91 -0.28 -2.25 16.44
C ALA A 91 -1.64 -2.66 17.02
N ARG A 92 -2.21 -1.82 17.88
CA ARG A 92 -3.57 -1.95 18.38
C ARG A 92 -4.41 -0.81 17.83
N VAL A 93 -5.48 -1.14 17.13
CA VAL A 93 -6.41 -0.19 16.54
C VAL A 93 -7.77 -0.35 17.23
N VAL A 94 -8.26 0.74 17.77
CA VAL A 94 -9.62 0.82 18.33
C VAL A 94 -10.51 1.43 17.26
N LEU A 95 -11.43 0.62 16.75
CA LEU A 95 -12.45 1.04 15.80
C LEU A 95 -13.67 1.56 16.58
N ARG A 96 -14.26 2.65 16.10
CA ARG A 96 -15.51 3.15 16.64
C ARG A 96 -16.62 2.14 16.39
N GLU A 97 -17.51 1.97 17.38
CA GLU A 97 -18.72 1.18 17.19
C GLU A 97 -19.56 1.76 16.06
N ARG A 98 -19.78 0.94 15.02
CA ARG A 98 -20.77 1.26 13.98
C ARG A 98 -22.12 0.78 14.47
N LYS A 99 -23.12 1.66 14.48
CA LYS A 99 -24.51 1.22 14.64
C LYS A 99 -24.79 0.23 13.50
N PRO A 100 -25.29 -0.99 13.77
CA PRO A 100 -25.67 -1.90 12.71
C PRO A 100 -26.69 -1.19 11.82
N GLU A 101 -26.40 -1.09 10.51
CA GLU A 101 -27.40 -0.66 9.55
C GLU A 101 -28.58 -1.63 9.67
N LYS A 102 -29.79 -1.09 9.91
CA LYS A 102 -31.02 -1.87 10.08
C LYS A 102 -31.19 -2.79 8.87
N GLY A 103 -30.96 -4.10 9.04
CA GLY A 103 -31.17 -5.09 7.99
C GLY A 103 -30.19 -6.26 7.97
N ILE A 104 -29.06 -6.18 8.69
CA ILE A 104 -28.15 -7.33 8.83
C ILE A 104 -28.39 -7.94 10.21
N SER A 105 -29.29 -8.92 10.30
CA SER A 105 -29.30 -9.87 11.40
C SER A 105 -27.96 -10.61 11.37
N ARG A 106 -27.01 -10.20 12.22
CA ARG A 106 -25.93 -11.10 12.61
C ARG A 106 -26.58 -12.07 13.59
N ASP A 107 -27.03 -13.20 13.07
CA ASP A 107 -27.41 -14.36 13.88
C ASP A 107 -26.12 -14.86 14.54
N CYS A 108 -25.81 -14.26 15.70
CA CYS A 108 -24.65 -14.58 16.50
C CYS A 108 -25.01 -15.77 17.37
N GLU A 109 -24.73 -17.02 16.95
CA GLU A 109 -24.25 -18.08 17.87
C GLU A 109 -23.88 -19.44 17.27
N SER A 110 -24.04 -19.71 15.97
CA SER A 110 -23.62 -20.99 15.40
C SER A 110 -22.80 -20.80 14.12
N ASP A 111 -21.67 -21.50 14.05
CA ASP A 111 -20.75 -21.62 12.90
C ASP A 111 -19.62 -20.58 12.83
N ARG A 112 -18.85 -20.50 13.93
CA ARG A 112 -17.47 -19.95 13.91
C ARG A 112 -16.52 -20.99 13.33
N GLU A 113 -16.51 -21.13 12.01
CA GLU A 113 -15.41 -21.81 11.31
C GLU A 113 -14.12 -20.97 11.47
N PRO A 114 -13.02 -21.55 11.98
CA PRO A 114 -11.76 -20.84 12.09
C PRO A 114 -11.05 -20.81 10.73
N PHE A 115 -10.57 -19.62 10.37
CA PHE A 115 -9.60 -19.35 9.30
C PHE A 115 -10.15 -19.34 7.87
N THR A 116 -10.39 -18.13 7.36
CA THR A 116 -10.47 -17.86 5.92
C THR A 116 -9.36 -16.90 5.54
N GLU A 117 -8.34 -17.38 4.82
CA GLU A 117 -7.35 -16.52 4.16
C GLU A 117 -8.02 -15.75 3.03
N LEU A 118 -8.32 -14.48 3.26
CA LEU A 118 -9.08 -13.67 2.30
C LEU A 118 -8.18 -13.06 1.22
N THR A 119 -6.92 -12.72 1.56
CA THR A 119 -5.96 -12.19 0.58
C THR A 119 -4.50 -12.40 1.04
N PRO A 120 -3.79 -13.46 0.59
CA PRO A 120 -2.34 -13.47 0.74
C PRO A 120 -1.74 -12.40 -0.18
N SER A 121 -0.95 -11.47 0.38
CA SER A 121 -0.02 -10.72 -0.47
C SER A 121 1.05 -11.70 -0.91
N CYS A 122 0.86 -12.28 -2.10
CA CYS A 122 1.66 -13.38 -2.67
C CYS A 122 3.17 -13.13 -2.74
N CYS A 123 3.64 -11.90 -2.44
CA CYS A 123 5.05 -11.52 -2.51
C CYS A 123 5.68 -11.24 -1.15
N THR A 124 4.91 -11.12 -0.06
CA THR A 124 5.46 -10.68 1.25
C THR A 124 4.92 -11.48 2.44
N GLY A 125 4.07 -12.49 2.25
CA GLY A 125 3.51 -13.23 3.38
C GLY A 125 2.64 -12.37 4.32
N ASN A 126 1.95 -11.35 3.78
CA ASN A 126 0.96 -10.60 4.55
C ASN A 126 -0.35 -11.40 4.60
N HIS A 127 -0.92 -11.56 5.79
CA HIS A 127 -2.14 -12.35 6.00
C HIS A 127 -3.22 -11.54 6.71
N ILE A 128 -4.46 -11.69 6.26
CA ILE A 128 -5.68 -11.32 7.00
C ILE A 128 -6.24 -12.61 7.61
N LEU A 129 -6.46 -12.59 8.92
CA LEU A 129 -6.74 -13.79 9.71
C LEU A 129 -8.23 -13.98 9.99
N ASN A 130 -9.06 -12.95 9.81
CA ASN A 130 -10.51 -12.99 10.00
C ASN A 130 -11.23 -11.91 9.18
N ASP A 131 -12.53 -12.12 8.95
CA ASP A 131 -13.44 -11.19 8.27
C ASP A 131 -14.36 -10.41 9.21
N TYR A 132 -14.18 -10.52 10.54
CA TYR A 132 -15.10 -9.97 11.55
C TYR A 132 -15.43 -8.48 11.37
N PHE A 133 -14.46 -7.74 10.82
CA PHE A 133 -14.50 -6.30 10.64
C PHE A 133 -14.73 -5.87 9.18
N LEU A 134 -14.94 -6.81 8.25
CA LEU A 134 -15.28 -6.46 6.88
C LEU A 134 -16.66 -5.79 6.84
N THR A 135 -16.71 -4.69 6.10
CA THR A 135 -17.93 -3.88 5.98
C THR A 135 -18.96 -4.49 5.02
N GLY A 136 -18.51 -5.41 4.14
CA GLY A 136 -19.35 -6.02 3.10
C GLY A 136 -19.86 -5.03 2.04
N LYS A 137 -19.43 -3.75 2.08
CA LYS A 137 -19.91 -2.73 1.13
C LYS A 137 -19.36 -2.99 -0.26
N PRO A 138 -20.19 -2.86 -1.31
CA PRO A 138 -19.73 -3.03 -2.67
C PRO A 138 -18.71 -1.94 -3.03
N VAL A 139 -17.68 -2.35 -3.77
CA VAL A 139 -16.69 -1.42 -4.30
C VAL A 139 -17.38 -0.49 -5.30
N LYS A 140 -17.13 0.82 -5.17
CA LYS A 140 -17.72 1.83 -6.06
C LYS A 140 -16.72 2.21 -7.16
N PRO A 141 -17.18 2.52 -8.38
CA PRO A 141 -16.35 3.15 -9.39
C PRO A 141 -15.72 4.45 -8.88
N VAL A 142 -14.48 4.72 -9.29
CA VAL A 142 -13.82 5.98 -9.01
C VAL A 142 -14.29 7.05 -9.98
N THR A 143 -14.39 8.29 -9.52
CA THR A 143 -14.75 9.43 -10.38
C THR A 143 -13.49 9.92 -11.10
N PRO A 144 -13.42 9.88 -12.44
CA PRO A 144 -12.26 10.39 -13.16
C PRO A 144 -12.04 11.88 -12.90
N ILE A 145 -10.77 12.30 -12.86
CA ILE A 145 -10.38 13.70 -12.72
C ILE A 145 -9.56 14.14 -13.94
N PHE A 146 -9.50 15.46 -14.17
CA PHE A 146 -8.56 16.03 -15.13
C PHE A 146 -7.12 15.86 -14.65
N TRP A 147 -6.22 15.59 -15.58
CA TRP A 147 -4.79 15.41 -15.32
C TRP A 147 -3.95 15.78 -16.54
N LYS A 148 -2.69 16.13 -16.29
CA LYS A 148 -1.71 16.49 -17.32
C LYS A 148 -0.64 15.43 -17.43
N ALA A 149 -0.15 15.20 -18.65
CA ALA A 149 0.92 14.24 -18.89
C ALA A 149 2.19 14.58 -18.08
N GLU A 150 2.52 15.88 -17.98
CA GLU A 150 3.64 16.42 -17.22
C GLU A 150 3.66 15.92 -15.77
N GLN A 151 2.50 15.82 -15.10
CA GLN A 151 2.42 15.35 -13.71
C GLN A 151 2.95 13.92 -13.54
N VAL A 152 2.75 13.05 -14.52
CA VAL A 152 3.27 11.68 -14.49
C VAL A 152 4.76 11.66 -14.83
N PHE A 153 5.20 12.51 -15.77
CA PHE A 153 6.62 12.64 -16.12
C PHE A 153 7.45 13.19 -14.95
N ASP A 154 6.97 14.20 -14.23
CA ASP A 154 7.61 14.73 -13.03
C ASP A 154 7.82 13.65 -11.96
N LEU A 155 6.82 12.78 -11.76
CA LEU A 155 6.94 11.66 -10.83
C LEU A 155 7.93 10.60 -11.35
N ALA A 156 7.97 10.35 -12.66
CA ALA A 156 8.94 9.45 -13.27
C ALA A 156 10.39 9.98 -13.17
N ASP A 157 10.59 11.29 -13.30
CA ASP A 157 11.88 11.96 -13.09
C ASP A 157 12.35 11.84 -11.64
N ARG A 158 11.45 12.11 -10.68
CA ARG A 158 11.73 11.91 -9.25
C ARG A 158 12.06 10.45 -8.94
N PHE A 159 11.33 9.51 -9.52
CA PHE A 159 11.59 8.09 -9.34
C PHE A 159 12.97 7.70 -9.88
N HIS A 160 13.36 8.27 -11.02
CA HIS A 160 14.68 8.02 -11.61
C HIS A 160 15.83 8.62 -10.80
N ALA A 161 15.61 9.75 -10.12
CA ALA A 161 16.59 10.33 -9.20
C ALA A 161 16.93 9.38 -8.02
N GLY A 162 16.09 8.37 -7.78
CA GLY A 162 16.34 7.29 -6.84
C GLY A 162 15.69 7.52 -5.49
N MET A 163 15.52 6.42 -4.75
CA MET A 163 15.05 6.41 -3.37
C MET A 163 16.19 5.90 -2.48
N PRO A 164 16.32 6.41 -1.23
CA PRO A 164 17.48 6.12 -0.39
C PRO A 164 17.71 4.62 -0.17
N LEU A 165 16.66 3.87 0.17
CA LEU A 165 16.80 2.46 0.53
C LEU A 165 16.91 1.58 -0.71
N HIS A 166 16.15 1.88 -1.76
CA HIS A 166 16.25 1.19 -3.06
C HIS A 166 17.64 1.37 -3.68
N GLY A 167 18.21 2.57 -3.63
CA GLY A 167 19.53 2.86 -4.19
C GLY A 167 20.66 2.11 -3.49
N GLN A 168 20.49 1.79 -2.22
CA GLN A 168 21.45 1.02 -1.43
C GLN A 168 21.25 -0.50 -1.55
N THR A 169 20.00 -0.97 -1.52
CA THR A 169 19.69 -2.41 -1.34
C THR A 169 19.08 -3.08 -2.55
N TRP A 170 18.49 -2.33 -3.47
CA TRP A 170 17.68 -2.83 -4.59
C TRP A 170 16.50 -3.73 -4.18
N ALA A 171 16.22 -3.84 -2.88
CA ALA A 171 15.29 -4.80 -2.30
C ALA A 171 13.93 -4.18 -1.91
N THR A 172 13.68 -2.94 -2.34
CA THR A 172 12.44 -2.20 -2.01
C THR A 172 11.63 -1.84 -3.25
N HIS A 173 10.34 -1.67 -3.02
CA HIS A 173 9.41 -0.98 -3.89
C HIS A 173 9.10 0.41 -3.33
N SER A 174 9.06 1.41 -4.20
CA SER A 174 8.66 2.77 -3.85
C SER A 174 7.27 3.11 -4.37
N CYS A 175 6.60 4.02 -3.66
CA CYS A 175 5.29 4.55 -3.99
C CYS A 175 5.20 6.04 -3.64
N PHE A 176 4.66 6.83 -4.57
CA PHE A 176 4.48 8.27 -4.44
C PHE A 176 2.99 8.61 -4.43
N LEU A 177 2.61 9.53 -3.55
CA LEU A 177 1.29 10.16 -3.53
C LEU A 177 1.44 11.61 -3.98
N ALA A 178 0.68 11.99 -5.00
CA ALA A 178 0.63 13.36 -5.50
C ALA A 178 -0.81 13.87 -5.57
N LYS A 179 -0.97 15.19 -5.49
CA LYS A 179 -2.26 15.87 -5.66
C LYS A 179 -2.02 17.20 -6.35
N ASP A 180 -2.84 17.50 -7.36
CA ASP A 180 -2.76 18.76 -8.12
C ASP A 180 -1.32 19.08 -8.63
N GLY A 181 -0.57 18.05 -9.05
CA GLY A 181 0.81 18.17 -9.55
C GLY A 181 1.90 18.29 -8.48
N GLN A 182 1.54 18.31 -7.19
CA GLN A 182 2.50 18.35 -6.10
C GLN A 182 2.72 16.97 -5.51
N LEU A 183 3.99 16.57 -5.34
CA LEU A 183 4.35 15.39 -4.56
C LEU A 183 4.07 15.68 -3.08
N LEU A 184 3.17 14.89 -2.48
CA LEU A 184 2.79 15.02 -1.08
C LEU A 184 3.57 14.06 -0.19
N PHE A 185 3.81 12.85 -0.69
CA PHE A 185 4.45 11.79 0.09
C PHE A 185 5.17 10.80 -0.80
N GLN A 186 6.29 10.27 -0.30
CA GLN A 186 7.06 9.20 -0.91
C GLN A 186 7.48 8.20 0.15
N CYS A 187 7.37 6.92 -0.14
CA CYS A 187 7.72 5.86 0.78
C CYS A 187 8.28 4.63 0.08
N GLU A 188 8.90 3.76 0.88
CA GLU A 188 9.45 2.48 0.46
C GLU A 188 8.92 1.36 1.35
N ASP A 189 8.80 0.17 0.77
CA ASP A 189 8.57 -1.07 1.49
C ASP A 189 9.13 -2.27 0.70
N ILE A 190 9.30 -3.42 1.34
CA ILE A 190 9.67 -4.67 0.67
C ILE A 190 8.58 -5.05 -0.34
N GLY A 191 7.31 -4.89 0.06
CA GLY A 191 6.16 -5.19 -0.77
C GLY A 191 5.61 -3.95 -1.49
N ARG A 192 5.38 -4.03 -2.80
CA ARG A 192 4.68 -2.96 -3.55
C ARG A 192 3.28 -2.64 -3.00
N HIS A 193 2.59 -3.65 -2.47
CA HIS A 193 1.28 -3.49 -1.81
C HIS A 193 1.41 -2.64 -0.56
N ASN A 194 2.41 -2.91 0.27
CA ASN A 194 2.66 -2.16 1.49
C ASN A 194 3.07 -0.71 1.17
N ALA A 195 3.88 -0.49 0.14
CA ALA A 195 4.22 0.86 -0.30
C ALA A 195 2.97 1.65 -0.77
N LEU A 196 2.06 1.00 -1.49
CA LEU A 196 0.76 1.59 -1.86
C LEU A 196 -0.09 1.87 -0.62
N ASP A 197 -0.20 0.92 0.30
CA ASP A 197 -0.96 1.08 1.54
C ASP A 197 -0.39 2.22 2.39
N LYS A 198 0.93 2.35 2.53
CA LYS A 198 1.56 3.51 3.21
C LYS A 198 1.17 4.84 2.56
N ALA A 199 1.19 4.93 1.23
CA ALA A 199 0.79 6.14 0.53
C ALA A 199 -0.69 6.50 0.78
N ILE A 200 -1.57 5.50 0.78
CA ILE A 200 -3.01 5.67 1.06
C ILE A 200 -3.23 6.07 2.53
N GLY A 201 -2.55 5.40 3.46
CA GLY A 201 -2.65 5.70 4.89
C GLY A 201 -2.10 7.06 5.25
N TYR A 202 -1.07 7.54 4.56
CA TYR A 202 -0.59 8.91 4.69
C TYR A 202 -1.71 9.91 4.36
N ALA A 203 -2.43 9.70 3.25
CA ALA A 203 -3.55 10.55 2.87
C ALA A 203 -4.65 10.53 3.94
N LEU A 204 -5.01 9.35 4.44
CA LEU A 204 -6.00 9.19 5.51
C LEU A 204 -5.60 9.92 6.79
N ARG A 205 -4.34 9.75 7.23
CA ARG A 205 -3.80 10.38 8.43
C ARG A 205 -3.86 11.91 8.36
N HIS A 206 -3.63 12.48 7.17
CA HIS A 206 -3.57 13.92 6.96
C HIS A 206 -4.86 14.53 6.40
N GLY A 207 -5.95 13.76 6.30
CA GLY A 207 -7.24 14.24 5.79
C GLY A 207 -7.18 14.66 4.31
N ILE A 208 -6.27 14.09 3.53
CA ILE A 208 -6.08 14.40 2.11
C ILE A 208 -7.14 13.62 1.31
N PRO A 209 -7.92 14.30 0.43
CA PRO A 209 -8.95 13.63 -0.35
C PRO A 209 -8.32 12.74 -1.43
N LEU A 210 -8.31 11.43 -1.20
CA LEU A 210 -7.79 10.42 -2.15
C LEU A 210 -8.44 10.49 -3.54
N SER A 211 -9.71 10.92 -3.60
CA SER A 211 -10.46 11.19 -4.84
C SER A 211 -9.87 12.30 -5.72
N ARG A 212 -8.87 13.02 -5.23
CA ARG A 212 -8.14 14.06 -5.96
C ARG A 212 -6.66 13.73 -6.13
N CYS A 213 -6.25 12.53 -5.75
CA CYS A 213 -4.85 12.13 -5.75
C CYS A 213 -4.49 11.30 -6.98
N MET A 214 -3.20 11.26 -7.25
CA MET A 214 -2.55 10.33 -8.15
C MET A 214 -1.55 9.52 -7.34
N VAL A 215 -1.44 8.23 -7.65
CA VAL A 215 -0.36 7.39 -7.11
C VAL A 215 0.58 6.98 -8.23
N TYR A 216 1.88 7.01 -7.97
CA TYR A 216 2.91 6.44 -8.83
C TYR A 216 3.64 5.30 -8.10
N SER A 217 3.60 4.08 -8.64
CA SER A 217 4.22 2.89 -8.06
C SER A 217 5.39 2.37 -8.90
N SER A 218 6.40 1.82 -8.23
CA SER A 218 7.51 1.12 -8.90
C SER A 218 7.11 -0.26 -9.48
N GLY A 219 6.12 -0.92 -8.88
CA GLY A 219 5.81 -2.33 -9.09
C GLY A 219 4.78 -2.59 -10.18
N ARG A 220 4.70 -3.85 -10.65
CA ARG A 220 3.65 -4.33 -11.57
C ARG A 220 2.26 -4.06 -11.00
N ILE A 221 1.28 -3.90 -11.89
CA ILE A 221 -0.13 -3.68 -11.52
C ILE A 221 -0.98 -4.92 -11.86
N PRO A 222 -1.06 -5.92 -10.97
CA PRO A 222 -2.10 -6.94 -11.00
C PRO A 222 -3.45 -6.40 -10.50
N THR A 223 -4.49 -7.23 -10.61
CA THR A 223 -5.87 -6.94 -10.20
C THR A 223 -5.97 -6.41 -8.78
N ASP A 224 -5.22 -7.00 -7.85
CA ASP A 224 -5.22 -6.62 -6.43
C ASP A 224 -4.69 -5.18 -6.20
N MET A 225 -3.58 -4.79 -6.85
CA MET A 225 -3.04 -3.43 -6.79
C MET A 225 -4.01 -2.40 -7.37
N ALA A 226 -4.65 -2.72 -8.50
CA ALA A 226 -5.68 -1.85 -9.09
C ALA A 226 -6.89 -1.74 -8.16
N MET A 227 -7.34 -2.86 -7.56
CA MET A 227 -8.45 -2.90 -6.62
C MET A 227 -8.17 -2.07 -5.36
N LYS A 228 -6.94 -2.08 -4.84
CA LYS A 228 -6.55 -1.22 -3.70
C LYS A 228 -6.73 0.26 -4.03
N ALA A 229 -6.27 0.71 -5.21
CA ALA A 229 -6.45 2.09 -5.66
C ALA A 229 -7.93 2.44 -5.84
N ILE A 230 -8.72 1.55 -6.45
CA ILE A 230 -10.17 1.73 -6.65
C ILE A 230 -10.91 1.83 -5.31
N ARG A 231 -10.67 0.90 -4.38
CA ARG A 231 -11.28 0.92 -3.04
C ARG A 231 -10.92 2.16 -2.25
N ALA A 232 -9.66 2.62 -2.37
CA ALA A 232 -9.22 3.87 -1.78
C ALA A 232 -9.81 5.13 -2.44
N GLY A 233 -10.52 4.98 -3.56
CA GLY A 233 -11.10 6.08 -4.31
C GLY A 233 -10.10 6.89 -5.12
N ILE A 234 -8.89 6.36 -5.38
CA ILE A 234 -7.85 7.06 -6.14
C ILE A 234 -8.20 7.02 -7.64
N PRO A 235 -8.34 8.16 -8.33
CA PRO A 235 -8.75 8.20 -9.73
C PRO A 235 -7.62 7.87 -10.72
N ILE A 236 -6.35 8.00 -10.32
CA ILE A 236 -5.20 7.80 -11.21
C ILE A 236 -4.13 6.93 -10.54
N LEU A 237 -3.85 5.79 -11.16
CA LEU A 237 -2.76 4.89 -10.80
C LEU A 237 -1.75 4.83 -11.94
N ALA A 238 -0.57 5.39 -11.69
CA ALA A 238 0.59 5.33 -12.55
C ALA A 238 1.59 4.27 -12.05
N SER A 239 2.32 3.63 -12.97
CA SER A 239 3.41 2.73 -12.63
C SER A 239 4.55 2.73 -13.63
N LYS A 240 5.78 2.58 -13.11
CA LYS A 240 6.99 2.30 -13.91
C LYS A 240 6.89 0.97 -14.66
N ALA A 241 6.20 -0.01 -14.08
CA ALA A 241 6.08 -1.36 -14.60
C ALA A 241 4.80 -1.56 -15.45
N SER A 242 4.52 -2.80 -15.84
CA SER A 242 3.38 -3.17 -16.68
C SER A 242 2.17 -3.64 -15.86
N PRO A 243 0.94 -3.49 -16.39
CA PRO A 243 -0.26 -4.08 -15.81
C PRO A 243 -0.51 -5.51 -16.35
N THR A 244 -1.47 -6.23 -15.76
CA THR A 244 -2.05 -7.44 -16.37
C THR A 244 -3.32 -7.11 -17.16
N ALA A 245 -3.80 -8.03 -18.01
CA ALA A 245 -5.02 -7.81 -18.79
C ALA A 245 -6.26 -7.61 -17.90
N GLU A 246 -6.32 -8.36 -16.80
CA GLU A 246 -7.38 -8.31 -15.80
C GLU A 246 -7.38 -6.97 -15.06
N ALA A 247 -6.19 -6.44 -14.73
CA ALA A 247 -6.07 -5.12 -14.14
C ALA A 247 -6.54 -4.01 -15.10
N ILE A 248 -6.28 -4.14 -16.39
CA ILE A 248 -6.78 -3.21 -17.41
C ILE A 248 -8.30 -3.29 -17.51
N ALA A 249 -8.88 -4.49 -17.54
CA ALA A 249 -10.32 -4.68 -17.58
C ALA A 249 -11.00 -4.07 -16.35
N LEU A 250 -10.47 -4.34 -15.16
CA LEU A 250 -10.95 -3.77 -13.91
C LEU A 250 -10.84 -2.24 -13.91
N ALA A 251 -9.74 -1.68 -14.39
CA ALA A 251 -9.56 -0.24 -14.43
C ALA A 251 -10.61 0.44 -15.34
N LYS A 252 -10.94 -0.18 -16.48
CA LYS A 252 -12.00 0.31 -17.38
C LYS A 252 -13.38 0.23 -16.73
N GLU A 253 -13.68 -0.88 -16.07
CA GLU A 253 -14.96 -1.10 -15.39
C GLU A 253 -15.21 -0.09 -14.28
N TYR A 254 -14.18 0.22 -13.47
CA TYR A 254 -14.30 1.09 -12.31
C TYR A 254 -13.89 2.55 -12.58
N GLY A 255 -13.58 2.93 -13.81
CA GLY A 255 -13.22 4.31 -14.16
C GLY A 255 -11.83 4.76 -13.70
N LEU A 256 -10.95 3.82 -13.32
CA LEU A 256 -9.57 4.12 -12.92
C LEU A 256 -8.73 4.50 -14.14
N THR A 257 -8.07 5.65 -14.08
CA THR A 257 -7.03 6.00 -15.05
C THR A 257 -5.78 5.18 -14.75
N LEU A 258 -5.43 4.29 -15.66
CA LEU A 258 -4.30 3.37 -15.51
C LEU A 258 -3.20 3.71 -16.51
N VAL A 259 -2.12 4.29 -15.98
CA VAL A 259 -0.91 4.62 -16.73
C VAL A 259 0.19 3.65 -16.31
N CYS A 260 0.83 3.00 -17.27
CA CYS A 260 1.88 2.03 -16.99
C CYS A 260 3.03 2.17 -17.99
N ALA A 261 4.12 1.48 -17.71
CA ALA A 261 5.40 1.71 -18.38
C ALA A 261 5.76 3.20 -18.39
N ALA A 262 5.39 3.93 -17.34
CA ALA A 262 5.60 5.36 -17.19
C ALA A 262 7.05 5.61 -16.82
N ARG A 263 7.80 6.14 -17.77
CA ARG A 263 9.22 6.46 -17.67
C ARG A 263 9.39 7.92 -18.09
N ARG A 264 10.60 8.44 -17.89
CA ARG A 264 10.96 9.83 -18.21
C ARG A 264 10.67 10.20 -19.67
N ASP A 265 10.80 9.24 -20.58
CA ASP A 265 10.70 9.45 -22.03
C ASP A 265 9.31 9.11 -22.60
N ARG A 266 8.54 8.27 -21.92
CA ARG A 266 7.25 7.78 -22.43
C ARG A 266 6.38 7.16 -21.34
N MET A 267 5.09 7.09 -21.61
CA MET A 267 4.13 6.31 -20.81
C MET A 267 3.08 5.65 -21.71
N LYS A 268 2.39 4.65 -21.19
CA LYS A 268 1.27 3.98 -21.87
C LYS A 268 0.00 4.14 -21.06
N LEU A 269 -1.02 4.74 -21.67
CA LEU A 269 -2.37 4.82 -21.09
C LEU A 269 -3.16 3.57 -21.48
N PHE A 270 -3.57 2.77 -20.51
CA PHE A 270 -4.34 1.53 -20.75
C PHE A 270 -5.84 1.67 -20.47
N ALA A 271 -6.21 2.57 -19.55
CA ALA A 271 -7.59 2.90 -19.20
C ALA A 271 -7.69 4.36 -18.71
N GLY A 272 -8.88 4.96 -18.83
CA GLY A 272 -9.13 6.36 -18.44
C GLY A 272 -9.16 7.34 -19.62
N THR A 273 -9.37 8.62 -19.31
CA THR A 273 -9.37 9.70 -20.30
C THR A 273 -7.95 10.10 -20.68
N LYS A 274 -7.78 10.54 -21.93
CA LYS A 274 -6.50 11.06 -22.41
C LYS A 274 -6.10 12.30 -21.59
N PRO A 275 -4.80 12.46 -21.26
CA PRO A 275 -4.33 13.65 -20.56
C PRO A 275 -4.38 14.87 -21.48
N GLU A 276 -4.33 16.05 -20.86
CA GLU A 276 -3.86 17.25 -21.52
C GLU A 276 -2.34 17.15 -21.75
N VAL A 277 -1.89 17.56 -22.95
CA VAL A 277 -0.50 17.53 -23.39
C VAL A 277 0.04 18.95 -23.40
#